data_AF-A0A9P8SG08-F1
#
_entry.id   AF-A0A9P8SG08-F1
#
_cell.length_a   1.000
_cell.length_b   1.000
_cell.length_c   1.000
_cell.angle_alpha   90.00
_cell.angle_beta   90.00
_cell.angle_gamma   90.00
#
_symmetry.space_group_name_H-M   'P 1'
#
loop_
_entity.id
_entity.type
_entity.pdbx_description
1 polymer ?
#
loop_
_entity_poly.entity_id
_entity_poly.type
_entity_poly.pdbx_seq_one_letter_code
_entity_poly.pdbx_strand_id
1 'polypeptide(L)'
;MRFVVAFNSEMKKKILRAKTVYASGEKNPNVAYYIFTALLESDLPTAELSTKRLQHETISVIGAGMETTMFMLTTSSYHLLANPDQLLRLRGELAAAIPDPLHVPSLEPLMQLPYLTYVLTVGAVVIMDHYTSSHDPHVFPGPHDFRPGH
;
A
#
# COMPACT_ATOMS: atom_id res chain seq x y z
N MET A 1 -0.25 -3.23 -26.30
CA MET A 1 1.22 -3.43 -26.45
C MET A 1 2.07 -2.20 -26.10
N ARG A 2 1.76 -0.98 -26.59
CA ARG A 2 2.60 0.23 -26.37
C ARG A 2 2.84 0.60 -24.90
N PHE A 3 1.83 0.49 -24.03
CA PHE A 3 1.95 0.85 -22.62
C PHE A 3 2.96 -0.02 -21.85
N VAL A 4 2.92 -1.34 -22.05
CA VAL A 4 3.84 -2.28 -21.40
C VAL A 4 5.29 -2.03 -21.82
N VAL A 5 5.51 -1.72 -23.10
CA VAL A 5 6.85 -1.39 -23.62
C VAL A 5 7.36 -0.07 -23.05
N ALA A 6 6.51 0.96 -23.01
CA ALA A 6 6.84 2.26 -22.42
C ALA A 6 7.18 2.13 -20.92
N PHE A 7 6.34 1.41 -20.16
CA PHE A 7 6.57 1.15 -18.75
C PHE A 7 7.90 0.43 -18.50
N ASN A 8 8.17 -0.66 -19.22
CA ASN A 8 9.44 -1.38 -19.09
C ASN A 8 10.67 -0.52 -19.44
N SER A 9 10.55 0.36 -20.43
CA SER A 9 11.61 1.30 -20.80
C SER A 9 11.87 2.32 -19.70
N GLU A 10 10.82 2.91 -19.13
CA GLU A 10 10.92 3.88 -18.03
C GLU A 10 11.49 3.24 -16.75
N MET A 11 11.06 2.03 -16.42
CA MET A 11 11.59 1.28 -15.27
C MET A 11 13.09 1.02 -15.43
N LYS A 12 13.53 0.59 -16.61
CA LYS A 12 14.95 0.40 -16.90
C LYS A 12 15.73 1.71 -16.73
N LYS A 13 15.24 2.84 -17.26
CA LYS A 13 15.89 4.16 -17.09
C LYS A 13 16.04 4.54 -15.62
N LYS A 14 15.00 4.33 -14.80
CA LYS A 14 15.03 4.63 -13.37
C LYS A 14 16.04 3.77 -12.61
N ILE A 15 16.14 2.47 -12.93
CA ILE A 15 17.14 1.56 -12.34
C ILE A 15 18.56 2.00 -12.69
N LEU A 16 18.81 2.36 -13.96
CA LEU A 16 20.13 2.84 -14.38
C LEU A 16 20.49 4.12 -13.62
N ARG A 17 19.55 5.06 -13.48
CA ARG A 17 19.77 6.29 -12.71
C ARG A 17 20.07 6.00 -11.24
N ALA A 18 19.34 5.07 -10.61
CA ALA A 18 19.58 4.67 -9.23
C ALA A 18 20.99 4.08 -9.06
N LYS A 19 21.44 3.23 -9.98
CA LYS A 19 22.79 2.68 -9.99
C LYS A 19 23.88 3.75 -10.15
N THR A 20 23.67 4.72 -11.03
CA THR A 20 24.65 5.80 -11.23
C THR A 20 24.80 6.69 -10.00
N VAL A 21 23.68 6.99 -9.31
CA VAL A 21 23.70 7.78 -8.06
C VAL A 21 24.33 6.97 -6.92
N TYR A 22 24.04 5.68 -6.84
CA TYR A 22 24.68 4.81 -5.86
C TYR A 22 26.19 4.73 -6.05
N ALA A 23 26.64 4.58 -7.31
CA ALA A 23 28.07 4.52 -7.64
C ALA A 23 28.82 5.84 -7.42
N SER A 24 28.14 7.00 -7.50
CA SER A 24 28.77 8.30 -7.22
C SER A 24 28.97 8.57 -5.73
N GLY A 25 28.42 7.74 -4.84
CA GLY A 25 28.47 7.93 -3.38
C GLY A 25 27.62 9.11 -2.89
N GLU A 26 26.83 9.73 -3.77
CA GLU A 26 26.03 10.90 -3.46
C GLU A 26 24.71 10.48 -2.80
N LYS A 27 24.66 10.58 -1.47
CA LYS A 27 23.42 10.38 -0.70
C LYS A 27 22.53 11.62 -0.84
N ASN A 28 21.89 11.77 -2.00
CA ASN A 28 20.95 12.87 -2.22
C ASN A 28 19.54 12.46 -1.74
N PRO A 29 19.01 13.04 -0.64
CA PRO A 29 17.69 12.71 -0.11
C PRO A 29 16.55 13.09 -1.07
N ASN A 30 16.78 13.95 -2.07
CA ASN A 30 15.82 14.29 -3.12
C ASN A 30 15.81 13.31 -4.30
N VAL A 31 16.78 12.39 -4.38
CA VAL A 31 16.65 11.21 -5.24
C VAL A 31 15.75 10.28 -4.45
N ALA A 32 14.44 10.39 -4.70
CA ALA A 32 13.41 9.58 -4.04
C ALA A 32 13.95 8.18 -3.74
N TYR A 33 13.90 7.78 -2.47
CA TYR A 33 14.26 6.45 -2.01
C TYR A 33 13.35 5.44 -2.73
N TYR A 34 13.77 5.03 -3.93
CA TYR A 34 13.11 3.99 -4.67
C TYR A 34 13.54 2.66 -4.04
N ILE A 35 12.68 1.66 -4.11
CA ILE A 35 13.01 0.29 -3.67
C ILE A 35 14.36 -0.22 -4.22
N PHE A 36 14.81 0.31 -5.37
CA PHE A 36 16.12 0.05 -5.95
C PHE A 36 17.31 0.51 -5.11
N THR A 37 17.24 1.66 -4.43
CA THR A 37 18.37 2.12 -3.59
C THR A 37 18.51 1.22 -2.37
N ALA A 38 17.40 0.85 -1.74
CA ALA A 38 17.40 -0.12 -0.65
C ALA A 38 17.94 -1.49 -1.08
N LEU A 39 17.58 -1.97 -2.28
CA LEU A 39 18.14 -3.21 -2.83
C LEU A 39 19.64 -3.09 -3.16
N LEU A 40 20.11 -1.94 -3.63
CA LEU A 40 21.52 -1.69 -3.93
C LEU A 40 22.39 -1.55 -2.67
N GLU A 41 21.81 -1.10 -1.56
CA GLU A 41 22.45 -1.01 -0.24
C GLU A 41 22.42 -2.34 0.55
N SER A 42 21.78 -3.39 0.02
CA SER A 42 21.68 -4.69 0.67
C SER A 42 22.89 -5.59 0.42
N ASP A 43 23.07 -6.61 1.27
CA ASP A 43 24.14 -7.63 1.15
C ASP A 43 23.87 -8.69 0.08
N LEU A 44 23.06 -8.38 -0.94
CA LEU A 44 22.71 -9.33 -1.99
C LEU A 44 23.89 -9.60 -2.94
N PRO A 45 24.04 -10.84 -3.44
CA PRO A 45 25.08 -11.17 -4.42
C PRO A 45 24.98 -10.29 -5.68
N THR A 46 26.13 -9.97 -6.29
CA THR A 46 26.20 -9.11 -7.49
C THR A 46 25.33 -9.60 -8.65
N ALA A 47 25.08 -10.91 -8.74
CA ALA A 47 24.18 -11.51 -9.73
C ALA A 47 22.70 -11.08 -9.55
N GLU A 48 22.27 -10.88 -8.32
CA GLU A 48 20.91 -10.43 -7.97
C GLU A 48 20.75 -8.91 -8.16
N LEU A 49 21.85 -8.17 -8.13
CA LEU A 49 21.89 -6.74 -8.44
C LEU A 49 21.92 -6.43 -9.95
N SER A 50 21.78 -7.44 -10.82
CA SER A 50 21.69 -7.20 -12.26
C SER A 50 20.45 -6.35 -12.60
N THR A 51 20.57 -5.47 -13.60
CA THR A 51 19.47 -4.55 -13.97
C THR A 51 18.19 -5.30 -14.34
N LYS A 52 18.33 -6.45 -15.00
CA LYS A 52 17.19 -7.30 -15.38
C LYS A 52 16.49 -7.90 -14.16
N ARG A 53 17.24 -8.36 -13.15
CA ARG A 53 16.63 -8.89 -11.91
C ARG A 53 15.96 -7.79 -11.11
N LEU A 54 16.62 -6.66 -10.88
CA LEU A 54 16.02 -5.50 -10.21
C LEU A 54 14.72 -5.04 -10.89
N GLN A 55 14.68 -5.06 -12.22
CA GLN A 55 13.46 -4.76 -12.98
C GLN A 55 12.35 -5.78 -12.71
N HIS A 56 12.63 -7.08 -12.78
CA HIS A 56 11.63 -8.11 -12.50
C HIS A 56 11.11 -8.04 -11.07
N GLU A 57 11.99 -7.93 -10.06
CA GLU A 57 11.59 -7.81 -8.67
C GLU A 57 10.69 -6.60 -8.46
N THR A 58 11.03 -5.48 -9.07
CA THR A 58 10.24 -4.27 -8.88
C THR A 58 8.89 -4.32 -9.56
N ILE A 59 8.82 -4.91 -10.76
CA ILE A 59 7.52 -5.15 -11.39
C ILE A 59 6.68 -6.08 -10.52
N SER A 60 7.30 -7.10 -9.92
CA SER A 60 6.60 -8.03 -9.03
C SER A 60 6.09 -7.34 -7.76
N VAL A 61 6.92 -6.55 -7.08
CA VAL A 61 6.54 -5.84 -5.86
C VAL A 61 5.47 -4.79 -6.13
N ILE A 62 5.64 -3.99 -7.19
CA ILE A 62 4.63 -3.00 -7.59
C ILE A 62 3.33 -3.71 -7.97
N GLY A 63 3.40 -4.81 -8.73
CA GLY A 63 2.24 -5.64 -9.07
C GLY A 63 1.47 -6.11 -7.85
N ALA A 64 2.17 -6.76 -6.92
CA ALA A 64 1.58 -7.27 -5.67
C ALA A 64 0.95 -6.16 -4.82
N GLY A 65 1.64 -5.03 -4.67
CA GLY A 65 1.13 -3.89 -3.90
C GLY A 65 -0.05 -3.18 -4.57
N MET A 66 -0.06 -3.11 -5.90
CA MET A 66 -1.16 -2.48 -6.65
C MET A 66 -2.44 -3.30 -6.57
N GLU A 67 -2.38 -4.61 -6.83
CA GLU A 67 -3.58 -5.45 -6.89
C GLU A 67 -4.27 -5.55 -5.52
N THR A 68 -3.49 -5.81 -4.47
CA THR A 68 -4.00 -5.91 -3.10
C THR A 68 -4.59 -4.59 -2.61
N THR A 69 -3.91 -3.46 -2.84
CA THR A 69 -4.41 -2.12 -2.47
C THR A 69 -5.65 -1.74 -3.27
N MET A 70 -5.68 -2.03 -4.57
CA MET A 70 -6.84 -1.75 -5.44
C MET A 70 -8.06 -2.52 -4.96
N PHE A 71 -7.90 -3.81 -4.66
CA PHE A 71 -8.97 -4.64 -4.12
C PHE A 71 -9.47 -4.10 -2.78
N MET A 72 -8.57 -3.80 -1.84
CA MET A 72 -8.94 -3.24 -0.54
C MET A 72 -9.72 -1.93 -0.66
N LEU A 73 -9.22 -0.98 -1.47
CA LEU A 73 -9.87 0.31 -1.67
C LEU A 73 -11.24 0.18 -2.35
N THR A 74 -11.35 -0.69 -3.36
CA THR A 74 -12.60 -0.91 -4.10
C THR A 74 -13.66 -1.51 -3.18
N THR A 75 -13.31 -2.57 -2.45
CA THR A 75 -14.21 -3.25 -1.50
C THR A 75 -14.61 -2.31 -0.36
N SER A 76 -13.64 -1.59 0.24
CA SER A 76 -13.93 -0.62 1.30
C SER A 76 -14.86 0.49 0.81
N SER A 77 -14.62 1.03 -0.39
CA SER A 77 -15.47 2.06 -0.99
C SER A 77 -16.89 1.56 -1.22
N TYR A 78 -17.05 0.33 -1.73
CA TYR A 78 -18.37 -0.29 -1.90
C TYR A 78 -19.13 -0.39 -0.57
N HIS A 79 -18.51 -0.96 0.47
CA HIS A 79 -19.17 -1.13 1.77
C HIS A 79 -19.49 0.22 2.45
N LEU A 80 -18.63 1.23 2.30
CA LEU A 80 -18.94 2.59 2.77
C LEU A 80 -20.14 3.19 2.05
N LEU A 81 -20.23 3.04 0.73
CA LEU A 81 -21.34 3.57 -0.06
C LEU A 81 -22.65 2.81 0.19
N ALA A 82 -22.58 1.50 0.46
CA ALA A 82 -23.74 0.68 0.79
C ALA A 82 -24.29 0.96 2.21
N ASN A 83 -23.48 1.55 3.10
CA ASN A 83 -23.83 1.83 4.50
C ASN A 83 -23.70 3.34 4.81
N PRO A 84 -24.70 4.16 4.47
CA PRO A 84 -24.60 5.62 4.55
C PRO A 84 -24.29 6.16 5.95
N ASP A 85 -24.78 5.51 7.01
CA ASP A 85 -24.51 5.91 8.40
C ASP A 85 -23.01 5.83 8.74
N GLN A 86 -22.34 4.79 8.25
CA GLN A 86 -20.91 4.58 8.44
C GLN A 86 -20.08 5.57 7.63
N LEU A 87 -20.52 5.88 6.41
CA LEU A 87 -19.91 6.93 5.59
C LEU A 87 -20.04 8.32 6.23
N LEU A 88 -21.20 8.64 6.83
CA LEU A 88 -21.42 9.89 7.56
C LEU A 88 -20.48 9.99 8.76
N ARG A 89 -20.32 8.91 9.52
CA ARG A 89 -19.38 8.85 10.66
C ARG A 89 -17.94 9.09 10.22
N LEU A 90 -17.46 8.36 9.20
CA LEU A 90 -16.11 8.55 8.65
C LEU A 90 -15.87 9.98 8.17
N ARG A 91 -16.83 10.56 7.43
CA ARG A 91 -16.73 11.95 6.95
C ARG A 91 -16.72 12.95 8.10
N GLY A 92 -17.50 12.71 9.15
CA GLY A 92 -17.50 13.54 10.36
C GLY A 92 -16.15 13.52 11.07
N GLU A 93 -15.57 12.35 11.27
CA GLU A 93 -14.24 12.19 11.87
C GLU A 93 -13.15 12.87 11.02
N LEU A 94 -13.18 12.69 9.71
CA LEU A 94 -12.23 13.34 8.80
C LEU A 94 -12.40 14.87 8.74
N ALA A 95 -13.63 15.39 8.74
CA ALA A 95 -13.87 16.83 8.74
C ALA A 95 -13.41 17.50 10.04
N ALA A 96 -13.53 16.79 11.17
CA ALA A 96 -12.99 17.26 12.45
C ALA A 96 -11.46 17.23 12.47
N ALA A 97 -10.85 16.19 11.88
CA ALA A 97 -9.40 16.02 11.83
C ALA A 97 -8.72 16.89 10.77
N ILE A 98 -9.46 17.33 9.74
CA ILE A 98 -8.99 18.16 8.62
C ILE A 98 -9.84 19.44 8.57
N PRO A 99 -9.60 20.41 9.45
CA PRO A 99 -10.39 21.65 9.50
C PRO A 99 -10.23 22.51 8.24
N ASP A 100 -9.05 22.44 7.60
CA ASP A 100 -8.77 23.10 6.32
C ASP A 100 -8.40 22.05 5.27
N PRO A 101 -9.23 21.84 4.23
CA PRO A 101 -8.94 20.92 3.14
C PRO A 101 -7.66 21.23 2.35
N LEU A 102 -7.17 22.48 2.42
CA LEU A 102 -5.92 22.89 1.78
C LEU A 102 -4.69 22.56 2.65
N HIS A 103 -4.91 22.26 3.94
CA HIS A 103 -3.86 21.92 4.90
C HIS A 103 -4.18 20.58 5.57
N VAL A 104 -4.08 19.50 4.79
CA VAL A 104 -4.23 18.14 5.30
C VAL A 104 -3.09 17.83 6.28
N PRO A 105 -3.38 17.37 7.51
CA PRO A 105 -2.37 16.98 8.48
C PRO A 105 -1.57 15.77 7.99
N SER A 106 -0.46 15.48 8.67
CA SER A 106 0.32 14.27 8.39
C SER A 106 -0.53 13.01 8.54
N LEU A 107 -0.10 11.92 7.90
CA LEU A 107 -0.85 10.65 7.91
C LEU A 107 -0.98 10.07 9.33
N GLU A 108 0.01 10.29 10.18
CA GLU A 108 0.07 9.75 11.54
C GLU A 108 -1.17 10.07 12.40
N PRO A 109 -1.59 11.35 12.59
CA PRO A 109 -2.81 11.66 13.32
C PRO A 109 -4.10 11.15 12.65
N LEU A 110 -4.12 11.04 11.31
CA LEU A 110 -5.29 10.49 10.60
C LEU A 110 -5.45 8.99 10.83
N MET A 111 -4.36 8.25 10.98
CA MET A 111 -4.40 6.81 11.28
C MET A 111 -4.91 6.50 12.70
N GLN A 112 -4.93 7.49 13.59
CA GLN A 112 -5.45 7.36 14.96
C GLN A 112 -6.94 7.65 15.06
N LEU A 113 -7.62 7.98 13.96
CA LEU A 113 -9.06 8.22 13.99
C LEU A 113 -9.80 6.90 14.26
N PRO A 114 -10.70 6.83 15.26
CA PRO A 114 -11.34 5.59 15.69
C PRO A 114 -11.96 4.76 14.56
N TYR A 115 -12.50 5.41 13.54
CA TYR A 115 -13.06 4.72 12.38
C TYR A 115 -11.99 4.20 11.39
N LEU A 116 -10.84 4.88 11.29
CA LEU A 116 -9.70 4.46 10.47
C LEU A 116 -8.75 3.50 11.21
N THR A 117 -8.79 3.48 12.54
CA THR A 117 -8.02 2.58 13.40
C THR A 117 -8.71 1.22 13.49
N TYR A 118 -8.86 0.52 12.37
CA TYR A 118 -9.12 -0.92 12.41
C TYR A 118 -7.78 -1.63 12.65
N VAL A 119 -7.50 -1.91 13.92
CA VAL A 119 -6.35 -2.72 14.30
C VAL A 119 -6.62 -4.14 13.83
N LEU A 120 -5.91 -4.59 12.79
CA LEU A 120 -5.72 -6.03 12.57
C LEU A 120 -5.17 -6.59 13.88
N THR A 121 -5.99 -7.31 14.62
CA THR A 121 -5.64 -7.82 15.93
C THR A 121 -4.43 -8.74 15.78
N VAL A 122 -3.48 -8.68 16.71
CA VAL A 122 -2.36 -9.63 16.72
C VAL A 122 -2.95 -11.03 16.85
N GLY A 123 -2.79 -11.86 15.82
CA GLY A 123 -3.47 -13.16 15.68
C GLY A 123 -4.48 -13.23 14.52
N ALA A 124 -4.73 -12.12 13.81
CA ALA A 124 -5.50 -12.11 12.58
C ALA A 124 -4.88 -13.09 11.57
N VAL A 125 -5.68 -14.09 11.22
CA VAL A 125 -5.27 -15.22 10.41
C VAL A 125 -5.14 -14.77 8.96
N VAL A 126 -3.91 -14.63 8.47
CA VAL A 126 -3.61 -14.39 7.05
C VAL A 126 -3.54 -15.75 6.35
N ILE A 127 -4.70 -16.31 5.99
CA ILE A 127 -4.79 -17.50 5.14
C ILE A 127 -5.15 -17.06 3.72
N MET A 128 -4.65 -17.82 2.72
CA MET A 128 -4.92 -17.65 1.29
C MET A 128 -6.41 -17.73 0.90
N ASP A 129 -7.29 -18.03 1.86
CA ASP A 129 -8.73 -17.92 1.75
C ASP A 129 -9.25 -16.86 2.72
N HIS A 130 -9.05 -15.60 2.35
CA HIS A 130 -9.56 -14.46 3.10
C HIS A 130 -11.09 -14.51 3.24
N TYR A 131 -11.79 -15.15 2.30
CA TYR A 131 -13.25 -15.13 2.30
C TYR A 131 -13.83 -16.04 3.37
N THR A 132 -13.47 -17.33 3.40
CA THR A 132 -14.07 -18.24 4.38
C THR A 132 -13.67 -17.92 5.81
N SER A 133 -12.41 -17.52 6.05
CA SER A 133 -11.95 -17.17 7.40
C SER A 133 -12.58 -15.87 7.91
N SER A 134 -12.72 -14.84 7.08
CA SER A 134 -13.37 -13.59 7.49
C SER A 134 -14.88 -13.74 7.64
N HIS A 135 -15.45 -14.80 7.04
CA HIS A 135 -16.86 -15.12 7.15
C HIS A 135 -17.17 -16.32 8.06
N ASP A 136 -16.20 -16.75 8.88
CA ASP A 136 -16.42 -17.81 9.86
C ASP A 136 -17.26 -17.27 11.02
N PRO A 137 -18.52 -17.72 11.20
CA PRO A 137 -19.37 -17.26 12.29
C PRO A 137 -18.84 -17.66 13.68
N HIS A 138 -17.92 -18.62 13.77
CA HIS A 138 -17.26 -18.99 15.03
C HIS A 138 -16.20 -17.98 15.48
N VAL A 139 -15.60 -17.25 14.53
CA VAL A 139 -14.58 -16.23 14.80
C VAL A 139 -15.18 -14.83 14.76
N PHE A 140 -16.10 -14.58 13.82
CA PHE A 140 -16.75 -13.28 13.61
C PHE A 140 -18.28 -13.42 13.70
N PRO A 141 -18.90 -13.09 14.85
CA PRO A 141 -20.36 -13.15 15.00
C PRO A 141 -21.06 -12.17 14.05
N GLY A 142 -21.91 -12.68 13.16
CA GLY A 142 -22.52 -11.88 12.08
C GLY A 142 -21.53 -11.58 10.94
N PRO A 143 -20.90 -12.60 10.33
CA PRO A 143 -19.76 -12.43 9.42
C PRO A 143 -20.06 -11.61 8.16
N HIS A 144 -21.32 -11.51 7.78
CA HIS A 144 -21.76 -10.76 6.61
C HIS A 144 -22.16 -9.31 6.94
N ASP A 145 -22.15 -8.94 8.23
CA ASP A 145 -22.48 -7.60 8.67
C ASP A 145 -21.23 -6.72 8.69
N PHE A 146 -21.27 -5.59 7.98
CA PHE A 146 -20.16 -4.64 7.99
C PHE A 146 -20.20 -3.78 9.25
N ARG A 147 -19.41 -4.14 10.27
CA ARG A 147 -19.38 -3.48 11.60
C ARG A 147 -17.99 -2.92 11.95
N PRO A 148 -17.57 -1.77 11.40
CA PRO A 148 -16.32 -1.15 11.80
C PRO A 148 -16.41 -0.56 13.23
N GLY A 149 -15.54 -1.04 14.15
CA GLY A 149 -15.35 -0.45 15.48
C GLY A 149 -16.22 -1.00 16.61
N HIS A 150 -16.57 -2.29 16.57
CA HIS A 150 -17.12 -3.04 17.71
C HIS A 150 -16.03 -3.85 18.41
#